data_AF-A0A800BXX1-F1
#
_entry.id   AF-A0A800BXX1-F1
#
_cell.length_a   1.000
_cell.length_b   1.000
_cell.length_c   1.000
_cell.angle_alpha   90.00
_cell.angle_beta   90.00
_cell.angle_gamma   90.00
#
_symmetry.space_group_name_H-M   'P 1'
#
loop_
_entity.id
_entity.type
_entity.pdbx_description
1 polymer ?
#
loop_
_entity_poly.entity_id
_entity_poly.type
_entity_poly.pdbx_seq_one_letter_code
_entity_poly.pdbx_strand_id
1 'polypeptide(L)'
;HHILTIEDPIEFVHTSQKCIVNHREVGQHTKSFSAALRGALREDPDIIMIGEMRDLETISLAMEAAMTGHLVFGTLHTINAMKTVDRVVEIFPGDQQGQVRSTLSDALKAVVSQTLFKRVDIKGRCAALEVLIATPAVRNLIREGKTYQIASVMQTGKKYGMRTLDDSIMEYLDKRQISADDAYSNAVEKPKFLKFLRKPPSDFTEV
;
A
#
# COMPACT_ATOMS: atom_id res chain seq x y z
N HIS A 1 -12.07 -10.20 -19.22
CA HIS A 1 -11.30 -10.52 -18.02
C HIS A 1 -12.20 -11.07 -16.94
N HIS A 2 -11.67 -11.99 -16.16
CA HIS A 2 -12.26 -12.56 -14.95
C HIS A 2 -11.58 -11.94 -13.72
N ILE A 3 -12.39 -11.34 -12.86
CA ILE A 3 -11.99 -10.69 -11.62
C ILE A 3 -12.54 -11.52 -10.46
N LEU A 4 -11.67 -11.87 -9.52
CA LEU A 4 -12.05 -12.59 -8.31
C LEU A 4 -11.63 -11.78 -7.08
N THR A 5 -12.58 -11.45 -6.21
CA THR A 5 -12.32 -10.77 -4.93
C THR A 5 -12.45 -11.77 -3.78
N ILE A 6 -11.60 -11.63 -2.76
CA ILE A 6 -11.61 -12.41 -1.53
C ILE A 6 -11.64 -11.41 -0.37
N GLU A 7 -12.73 -11.34 0.38
CA GLU A 7 -13.03 -10.25 1.33
C GLU A 7 -13.60 -10.80 2.66
N ASP A 8 -13.55 -10.00 3.72
CA ASP A 8 -14.05 -10.35 5.06
C ASP A 8 -14.48 -9.09 5.84
N PRO A 9 -15.75 -8.64 5.75
CA PRO A 9 -16.80 -9.08 4.81
C PRO A 9 -16.66 -8.40 3.43
N ILE A 10 -17.56 -8.69 2.49
CA ILE A 10 -17.64 -7.95 1.21
C ILE A 10 -18.08 -6.51 1.48
N GLU A 11 -17.25 -5.53 1.09
CA GLU A 11 -17.55 -4.10 1.33
C GLU A 11 -18.36 -3.48 0.17
N PHE A 12 -18.02 -3.85 -1.06
CA PHE A 12 -18.63 -3.31 -2.27
C PHE A 12 -19.04 -4.42 -3.22
N VAL A 13 -20.31 -4.41 -3.65
CA VAL A 13 -20.81 -5.36 -4.64
C VAL A 13 -20.62 -4.78 -6.03
N HIS A 14 -19.70 -5.35 -6.80
CA HIS A 14 -19.44 -4.93 -8.19
C HIS A 14 -20.35 -5.67 -9.17
N THR A 15 -21.18 -4.93 -9.90
CA THR A 15 -21.95 -5.50 -11.01
C THR A 15 -21.03 -5.76 -12.21
N SER A 16 -21.13 -6.96 -12.79
CA SER A 16 -20.38 -7.32 -14.00
C SER A 16 -20.73 -6.38 -15.16
N GLN A 17 -19.70 -5.93 -15.88
CA GLN A 17 -19.84 -5.10 -17.08
C GLN A 17 -19.06 -5.74 -18.24
N LYS A 18 -17.88 -5.22 -18.57
CA LYS A 18 -16.96 -5.83 -19.55
C LYS A 18 -16.12 -6.98 -18.98
N CYS A 19 -16.28 -7.25 -17.69
CA CYS A 19 -15.59 -8.28 -16.94
C CYS A 19 -16.60 -9.09 -16.13
N ILE A 20 -16.27 -10.36 -15.91
CA ILE A 20 -16.96 -11.23 -14.95
C ILE A 20 -16.35 -10.95 -13.58
N VAL A 21 -17.17 -10.62 -12.58
CA VAL A 21 -16.70 -10.34 -11.22
C VAL A 21 -17.34 -11.33 -10.24
N ASN A 22 -16.50 -12.14 -9.61
CA ASN A 22 -16.90 -13.07 -8.55
C ASN A 22 -16.37 -12.59 -7.21
N HIS A 23 -17.24 -12.53 -6.19
CA HIS A 23 -16.87 -12.12 -4.84
C HIS A 23 -16.89 -13.33 -3.91
N ARG A 24 -15.89 -13.44 -3.04
CA ARG A 24 -15.79 -14.50 -2.02
C ARG A 24 -15.64 -13.90 -0.64
N GLU A 25 -16.70 -13.98 0.13
CA GLU A 25 -16.65 -13.67 1.56
C GLU A 25 -16.05 -14.84 2.37
N VAL A 26 -15.06 -14.55 3.20
CA VAL A 26 -14.51 -15.50 4.19
C VAL A 26 -15.56 -15.81 5.26
N GLY A 27 -15.66 -17.07 5.66
CA GLY A 27 -16.67 -17.57 6.59
C GLY A 27 -17.98 -17.99 5.90
N GLN A 28 -18.36 -17.33 4.80
CA GLN A 28 -19.58 -17.67 4.05
C GLN A 28 -19.31 -18.52 2.80
N HIS A 29 -18.38 -18.09 1.94
CA HIS A 29 -18.07 -18.74 0.66
C HIS A 29 -16.79 -19.58 0.73
N THR A 30 -15.87 -19.21 1.61
CA THR A 30 -14.58 -19.90 1.82
C THR A 30 -14.25 -19.97 3.31
N LYS A 31 -13.35 -20.87 3.70
CA LYS A 31 -12.91 -21.01 5.10
C LYS A 31 -11.85 -19.97 5.52
N SER A 32 -11.02 -19.53 4.58
CA SER A 32 -9.93 -18.56 4.82
C SER A 32 -9.47 -17.89 3.53
N PHE A 33 -8.68 -16.83 3.65
CA PHE A 33 -8.03 -16.15 2.52
C PHE A 33 -7.16 -17.12 1.70
N SER A 34 -6.23 -17.85 2.36
CA SER A 34 -5.38 -18.84 1.69
C SER A 34 -6.17 -19.91 0.94
N ALA A 35 -7.26 -20.41 1.52
CA ALA A 35 -8.10 -21.42 0.89
C ALA A 35 -8.81 -20.88 -0.36
N ALA A 36 -9.35 -19.66 -0.29
CA ALA A 36 -9.98 -19.04 -1.46
C ALA A 36 -8.96 -18.70 -2.55
N LEU A 37 -7.76 -18.26 -2.17
CA LEU A 37 -6.71 -17.91 -3.13
C LEU A 37 -6.17 -19.14 -3.85
N ARG A 38 -5.97 -20.26 -3.15
CA ARG A 38 -5.63 -21.56 -3.78
C ARG A 38 -6.70 -22.04 -4.76
N GLY A 39 -7.98 -21.84 -4.43
CA GLY A 39 -9.10 -22.14 -5.35
C GLY A 39 -9.08 -21.22 -6.57
N ALA A 40 -8.91 -19.92 -6.35
CA ALA A 40 -8.89 -18.89 -7.39
C ALA A 40 -7.86 -19.19 -8.49
N LEU A 41 -6.66 -19.66 -8.13
CA LEU A 41 -5.62 -20.02 -9.10
C LEU A 41 -6.01 -21.13 -10.10
N ARG A 42 -7.11 -21.85 -9.87
CA ARG A 42 -7.64 -22.90 -10.75
C ARG A 42 -8.87 -22.46 -11.53
N GLU A 43 -9.29 -21.21 -11.38
CA GLU A 43 -10.50 -20.65 -11.98
C GLU A 43 -10.22 -19.72 -13.15
N ASP A 44 -8.97 -19.72 -13.63
CA ASP A 44 -8.51 -18.88 -14.75
C ASP A 44 -8.77 -17.36 -14.55
N PRO A 45 -8.51 -16.77 -13.35
CA PRO A 45 -8.69 -15.34 -13.16
C PRO A 45 -7.62 -14.55 -13.89
N ASP A 46 -7.97 -13.37 -14.39
CA ASP A 46 -6.99 -12.38 -14.84
C ASP A 46 -6.52 -11.49 -13.67
N ILE A 47 -7.46 -11.18 -12.77
CA ILE A 47 -7.28 -10.23 -11.67
C ILE A 47 -7.76 -10.86 -10.37
N ILE A 48 -6.93 -10.78 -9.33
CA ILE A 48 -7.25 -11.27 -7.99
C ILE A 48 -7.15 -10.09 -7.02
N MET A 49 -8.20 -9.86 -6.24
CA MET A 49 -8.21 -8.88 -5.15
C MET A 49 -8.30 -9.62 -3.82
N ILE A 50 -7.32 -9.38 -2.96
CA ILE A 50 -7.22 -9.97 -1.63
C ILE A 50 -7.47 -8.85 -0.63
N GLY A 51 -8.55 -8.98 0.12
CA GLY A 51 -9.03 -7.98 1.09
C GLY A 51 -7.93 -7.58 2.06
N GLU A 52 -7.25 -8.54 2.68
CA GLU A 52 -6.10 -8.28 3.54
C GLU A 52 -5.09 -9.44 3.50
N MET A 53 -3.80 -9.12 3.51
CA MET A 53 -2.72 -10.10 3.56
C MET A 53 -2.12 -10.19 4.97
N ARG A 54 -2.76 -10.97 5.86
CA ARG A 54 -2.39 -11.07 7.28
C ARG A 54 -1.26 -12.04 7.58
N ASP A 55 -1.30 -13.20 6.94
CA ASP A 55 -0.44 -14.33 7.24
C ASP A 55 0.56 -14.63 6.11
N LEU A 56 1.60 -15.38 6.47
CA LEU A 56 2.68 -15.77 5.56
C LEU A 56 2.13 -16.51 4.34
N GLU A 57 1.16 -17.40 4.55
CA GLU A 57 0.62 -18.23 3.49
C GLU A 57 -0.11 -17.38 2.42
N THR A 58 -0.97 -16.45 2.85
CA THR A 58 -1.70 -15.54 1.96
C THR A 58 -0.73 -14.67 1.15
N ILE A 59 0.30 -14.11 1.80
CA ILE A 59 1.33 -13.31 1.13
C ILE A 59 2.11 -14.15 0.10
N SER A 60 2.51 -15.37 0.47
CA SER A 60 3.24 -16.29 -0.40
C SER A 60 2.45 -16.63 -1.66
N LEU A 61 1.17 -16.99 -1.51
CA LEU A 61 0.28 -17.28 -2.63
C LEU A 61 0.00 -16.05 -3.50
N ALA A 62 -0.12 -14.87 -2.90
CA ALA A 62 -0.31 -13.61 -3.64
C ALA A 62 0.91 -13.30 -4.52
N MET A 63 2.11 -13.50 -4.00
CA MET A 63 3.35 -13.34 -4.75
C MET A 63 3.47 -14.36 -5.88
N GLU A 64 3.12 -15.63 -5.64
CA GLU A 64 3.10 -16.67 -6.67
C GLU A 64 2.11 -16.35 -7.80
N ALA A 65 0.89 -15.92 -7.44
CA ALA A 65 -0.12 -15.47 -8.40
C ALA A 65 0.39 -14.32 -9.27
N ALA A 66 1.02 -13.31 -8.65
CA ALA A 66 1.58 -12.16 -9.36
C ALA A 66 2.72 -12.57 -10.32
N MET A 67 3.55 -13.54 -9.93
CA MET A 67 4.65 -14.05 -10.76
C MET A 67 4.16 -14.89 -11.95
N THR A 68 2.99 -15.51 -11.83
CA THR A 68 2.39 -16.35 -12.89
C THR A 68 1.52 -15.57 -13.88
N GLY A 69 1.54 -14.23 -13.80
CA GLY A 69 0.92 -13.34 -14.79
C GLY A 69 -0.40 -12.71 -14.35
N HIS A 70 -0.90 -13.04 -13.16
CA HIS A 70 -2.12 -12.45 -12.61
C HIS A 70 -1.86 -11.01 -12.12
N LEU A 71 -2.83 -10.13 -12.30
CA LEU A 71 -2.81 -8.83 -11.61
C LEU A 71 -3.38 -9.00 -10.20
N VAL A 72 -2.53 -8.87 -9.19
CA VAL A 72 -2.92 -9.06 -7.78
C VAL A 72 -3.02 -7.72 -7.06
N PHE A 73 -4.16 -7.45 -6.46
CA PHE A 73 -4.38 -6.40 -5.48
C PHE A 73 -4.40 -7.02 -4.08
N GLY A 74 -3.73 -6.37 -3.13
CA GLY A 74 -3.72 -6.78 -1.74
C GLY A 74 -3.60 -5.56 -0.84
N THR A 75 -4.18 -5.63 0.36
CA THR A 75 -4.01 -4.58 1.38
C THR A 75 -3.17 -5.06 2.55
N LEU A 76 -2.43 -4.13 3.16
CA LEU A 76 -1.73 -4.30 4.42
C LEU A 76 -1.94 -3.05 5.30
N HIS A 77 -1.84 -3.23 6.61
CA HIS A 77 -1.91 -2.13 7.58
C HIS A 77 -0.55 -1.48 7.83
N THR A 78 0.05 -0.92 6.79
CA THR A 78 1.34 -0.22 6.83
C THR A 78 1.19 1.26 6.52
N ILE A 79 2.01 2.09 7.15
CA ILE A 79 1.87 3.56 7.10
C ILE A 79 2.47 4.20 5.85
N ASN A 80 3.40 3.51 5.16
CA ASN A 80 4.09 4.02 3.98
C ASN A 80 4.63 2.87 3.12
N ALA A 81 5.11 3.21 1.92
CA ALA A 81 5.53 2.26 0.91
C ALA A 81 6.77 1.45 1.34
N MET A 82 7.74 2.10 2.00
CA MET A 82 8.92 1.42 2.54
C MET A 82 8.53 0.35 3.56
N LYS A 83 7.70 0.71 4.56
CA LYS A 83 7.23 -0.21 5.59
C LYS A 83 6.35 -1.32 5.02
N THR A 84 5.66 -1.07 3.91
CA THR A 84 4.91 -2.10 3.18
C THR A 84 5.85 -3.17 2.63
N VAL A 85 6.93 -2.75 1.96
CA VAL A 85 7.95 -3.69 1.46
C VAL A 85 8.59 -4.47 2.60
N ASP A 86 9.03 -3.78 3.65
CA ASP A 86 9.67 -4.40 4.82
C ASP A 86 8.73 -5.44 5.44
N ARG A 87 7.46 -5.10 5.67
CA ARG A 87 6.46 -5.98 6.29
C ARG A 87 6.23 -7.27 5.50
N VAL A 88 6.17 -7.18 4.17
CA VAL A 88 6.01 -8.35 3.29
C VAL A 88 7.20 -9.29 3.39
N VAL A 89 8.41 -8.76 3.58
CA VAL A 89 9.64 -9.56 3.71
C VAL A 89 9.79 -10.14 5.12
N GLU A 90 9.56 -9.32 6.15
CA GLU A 90 9.85 -9.65 7.55
C GLU A 90 8.96 -10.75 8.14
N ILE A 91 7.80 -11.04 7.51
CA ILE A 91 6.95 -12.16 7.94
C ILE A 91 7.58 -13.52 7.65
N PHE A 92 8.55 -13.60 6.73
CA PHE A 92 9.23 -14.83 6.36
C PHE A 92 10.44 -15.11 7.27
N PRO A 93 10.79 -16.40 7.48
CA PRO A 93 12.03 -16.81 8.14
C PRO A 93 13.27 -16.14 7.53
N GLY A 94 14.25 -15.80 8.37
CA GLY A 94 15.40 -14.98 7.98
C GLY A 94 16.24 -15.54 6.81
N ASP A 95 16.34 -16.87 6.73
CA ASP A 95 17.00 -17.60 5.63
C ASP A 95 16.25 -17.48 4.29
N GLN A 96 14.94 -17.23 4.31
CA GLN A 96 14.11 -17.07 3.11
C GLN A 96 13.99 -15.62 2.65
N GLN A 97 14.26 -14.64 3.51
CA GLN A 97 14.03 -13.22 3.22
C GLN A 97 14.81 -12.72 1.99
N GLY A 98 16.00 -13.26 1.72
CA GLY A 98 16.76 -12.91 0.51
C GLY A 98 16.05 -13.31 -0.79
N GLN A 99 15.48 -14.51 -0.81
CA GLN A 99 14.68 -15.01 -1.93
C GLN A 99 13.38 -14.20 -2.07
N VAL A 100 12.70 -13.95 -0.95
CA VAL A 100 11.45 -13.17 -0.92
C VAL A 100 11.66 -11.76 -1.45
N ARG A 101 12.76 -11.08 -1.08
CA ARG A 101 13.13 -9.77 -1.65
C ARG A 101 13.28 -9.82 -3.16
N SER A 102 13.94 -10.85 -3.68
CA SER A 102 14.13 -11.02 -5.12
C SER A 102 12.79 -11.22 -5.83
N THR A 103 11.96 -12.14 -5.35
CA THR A 103 10.62 -12.40 -5.90
C THR A 103 9.72 -11.16 -5.83
N LEU A 104 9.69 -10.48 -4.67
CA LEU A 104 8.90 -9.26 -4.50
C LEU A 104 9.38 -8.14 -5.43
N SER A 105 10.70 -8.01 -5.62
CA SER A 105 11.27 -7.01 -6.52
C SER A 105 10.84 -7.21 -7.98
N ASP A 106 10.46 -8.42 -8.38
CA ASP A 106 10.00 -8.73 -9.74
C ASP A 106 8.46 -8.66 -9.84
N ALA A 107 7.75 -9.14 -8.81
CA ALA A 107 6.29 -9.13 -8.76
C ALA A 107 5.68 -7.73 -8.56
N LEU A 108 6.26 -6.91 -7.66
CA LEU A 108 5.65 -5.65 -7.23
C LEU A 108 5.48 -4.67 -8.41
N LYS A 109 4.31 -4.02 -8.50
CA LYS A 109 4.03 -2.99 -9.51
C LYS A 109 3.98 -1.60 -8.90
N ALA A 110 3.24 -1.44 -7.82
CA ALA A 110 3.10 -0.20 -7.09
C ALA A 110 2.72 -0.47 -5.64
N VAL A 111 2.97 0.51 -4.77
CA VAL A 111 2.39 0.58 -3.43
C VAL A 111 1.68 1.92 -3.31
N VAL A 112 0.45 1.91 -2.81
CA VAL A 112 -0.32 3.11 -2.50
C VAL A 112 -0.62 3.09 -1.01
N SER A 113 -0.05 4.04 -0.26
CA SER A 113 -0.36 4.22 1.16
C SER A 113 -1.25 5.45 1.33
N GLN A 114 -2.26 5.34 2.19
CA GLN A 114 -3.31 6.35 2.31
C GLN A 114 -3.49 6.78 3.76
N THR A 115 -3.59 8.09 3.96
CA THR A 115 -3.99 8.70 5.23
C THR A 115 -5.19 9.62 5.02
N LEU A 116 -6.25 9.42 5.79
CA LEU A 116 -7.46 10.24 5.72
C LEU A 116 -7.39 11.40 6.71
N PHE A 117 -7.49 12.62 6.19
CA PHE A 117 -7.52 13.84 6.98
C PHE A 117 -8.93 14.39 7.07
N LYS A 118 -9.29 14.93 8.25
CA LYS A 118 -10.51 15.72 8.39
C LYS A 118 -10.32 17.05 7.67
N ARG A 119 -11.29 17.42 6.83
CA ARG A 119 -11.27 18.71 6.16
C ARG A 119 -11.68 19.84 7.11
N VAL A 120 -10.97 20.96 7.03
CA VAL A 120 -11.27 22.18 7.80
C VAL A 120 -12.05 23.21 6.99
N ASP A 121 -12.03 23.10 5.66
CA ASP A 121 -12.72 24.00 4.73
C ASP A 121 -14.19 23.58 4.48
N ILE A 122 -14.45 22.26 4.41
CA ILE A 122 -15.79 21.70 4.26
C ILE A 122 -15.99 20.47 5.14
N LYS A 123 -17.25 20.08 5.36
CA LYS A 123 -17.59 18.82 6.02
C LYS A 123 -17.14 17.64 5.16
N GLY A 124 -16.19 16.84 5.65
CA GLY A 124 -15.74 15.63 4.97
C GLY A 124 -14.31 15.23 5.35
N ARG A 125 -13.75 14.33 4.56
CA ARG A 125 -12.35 13.91 4.66
C ARG A 125 -11.68 13.98 3.28
N CYS A 126 -10.37 14.18 3.25
CA CYS A 126 -9.55 14.04 2.04
C CYS A 126 -8.48 12.95 2.27
N ALA A 127 -8.16 12.21 1.20
CA ALA A 127 -7.13 11.18 1.23
C ALA A 127 -5.80 11.79 0.77
N ALA A 128 -4.82 11.82 1.66
CA ALA A 128 -3.43 12.02 1.29
C ALA A 128 -2.83 10.68 0.86
N LEU A 129 -2.21 10.66 -0.32
CA LEU A 129 -1.71 9.45 -0.94
C LEU A 129 -0.20 9.54 -1.10
N GLU A 130 0.47 8.50 -0.63
CA GLU A 130 1.82 8.16 -1.04
C GLU A 130 1.75 7.09 -2.12
N VAL A 131 2.45 7.31 -3.23
CA VAL A 131 2.43 6.42 -4.40
C VAL A 131 3.86 6.06 -4.78
N LEU A 132 4.24 4.81 -4.56
CA LEU A 132 5.48 4.22 -5.02
C LEU A 132 5.22 3.40 -6.28
N ILE A 133 6.03 3.61 -7.32
CA ILE A 133 6.02 2.79 -8.54
C ILE A 133 7.29 1.93 -8.59
N ALA A 134 7.15 0.63 -8.86
CA ALA A 134 8.28 -0.30 -8.90
C ALA A 134 9.09 -0.16 -10.20
N THR A 135 9.84 0.95 -10.31
CA THR A 135 10.82 1.19 -11.38
C THR A 135 12.07 0.31 -11.20
N PRO A 136 12.93 0.14 -12.23
CA PRO A 136 14.16 -0.65 -12.09
C PRO A 136 15.03 -0.24 -10.89
N ALA A 137 15.11 1.07 -10.57
CA ALA A 137 15.84 1.57 -9.41
C ALA A 137 15.22 1.09 -8.09
N VAL A 138 13.89 1.20 -7.94
CA VAL A 138 13.17 0.73 -6.74
C VAL A 138 13.33 -0.78 -6.59
N ARG A 139 13.17 -1.55 -7.67
CA ARG A 139 13.35 -3.01 -7.65
C ARG A 139 14.75 -3.40 -7.19
N ASN A 140 15.78 -2.68 -7.64
CA ASN A 140 17.14 -2.89 -7.19
C ASN A 140 17.31 -2.61 -5.68
N LEU A 141 16.73 -1.52 -5.17
CA LEU A 141 16.75 -1.23 -3.73
C LEU A 141 16.07 -2.33 -2.90
N ILE A 142 14.95 -2.87 -3.37
CA ILE A 142 14.26 -3.99 -2.72
C ILE A 142 15.16 -5.22 -2.69
N ARG A 143 15.78 -5.59 -3.82
CA ARG A 143 16.65 -6.77 -3.93
C ARG A 143 17.87 -6.68 -3.00
N GLU A 144 18.47 -5.50 -2.92
CA GLU A 144 19.65 -5.20 -2.09
C GLU A 144 19.31 -4.96 -0.60
N GLY A 145 18.03 -4.99 -0.22
CA GLY A 145 17.60 -4.69 1.16
C GLY A 145 17.83 -3.23 1.58
N LYS A 146 17.92 -2.30 0.63
CA LYS A 146 18.14 -0.86 0.85
C LYS A 146 16.82 -0.08 0.82
N THR A 147 15.78 -0.61 1.44
CA THR A 147 14.41 -0.04 1.42
C THR A 147 14.35 1.36 2.02
N TYR A 148 15.23 1.68 2.97
CA TYR A 148 15.38 3.03 3.53
C TYR A 148 15.68 4.13 2.50
N GLN A 149 16.22 3.79 1.32
CA GLN A 149 16.48 4.75 0.24
C GLN A 149 15.26 5.00 -0.68
N ILE A 150 14.17 4.24 -0.52
CA ILE A 150 12.98 4.36 -1.36
C ILE A 150 12.39 5.78 -1.29
N ALA A 151 12.38 6.39 -0.11
CA ALA A 151 11.85 7.75 0.07
C ALA A 151 12.56 8.78 -0.84
N SER A 152 13.90 8.73 -0.93
CA SER A 152 14.68 9.60 -1.80
C SER A 152 14.43 9.34 -3.29
N VAL A 153 14.25 8.06 -3.67
CA VAL A 153 13.88 7.72 -5.05
C VAL A 153 12.49 8.24 -5.41
N MET A 154 11.54 8.19 -4.47
CA MET A 154 10.19 8.74 -4.68
C MET A 154 10.21 10.25 -4.89
N GLN A 155 11.01 11.00 -4.12
CA GLN A 155 11.15 12.45 -4.28
C GLN A 155 11.60 12.85 -5.68
N THR A 156 12.51 12.07 -6.28
CA THR A 156 13.04 12.32 -7.64
C THR A 156 12.23 11.61 -8.74
N GLY A 157 11.30 10.73 -8.37
CA GLY A 157 10.53 9.88 -9.26
C GLY A 157 9.19 10.44 -9.74
N LYS A 158 8.90 11.73 -9.50
CA LYS A 158 7.61 12.38 -9.84
C LYS A 158 7.18 12.16 -11.30
N LYS A 159 8.14 12.12 -12.23
CA LYS A 159 7.88 11.85 -13.67
C LYS A 159 7.25 10.48 -13.94
N TYR A 160 7.40 9.53 -13.03
CA TYR A 160 6.78 8.20 -13.11
C TYR A 160 5.43 8.15 -12.38
N GLY A 161 4.91 9.28 -11.90
CA GLY A 161 3.71 9.34 -11.08
C GLY A 161 3.94 9.06 -9.60
N MET A 162 5.20 8.99 -9.14
CA MET A 162 5.47 8.83 -7.72
C MET A 162 5.12 10.09 -6.94
N ARG A 163 4.68 9.89 -5.70
CA ARG A 163 4.31 10.96 -4.77
C ARG A 163 4.63 10.54 -3.35
N THR A 164 5.33 11.37 -2.58
CA THR A 164 5.54 11.13 -1.15
C THR A 164 4.30 11.54 -0.35
N LEU A 165 4.11 10.95 0.83
CA LEU A 165 3.03 11.36 1.72
C LEU A 165 3.12 12.85 2.06
N ASP A 166 4.31 13.34 2.38
CA ASP A 166 4.55 14.74 2.73
C ASP A 166 4.20 15.71 1.61
N ASP A 167 4.50 15.36 0.34
CA ASP A 167 4.07 16.16 -0.81
C ASP A 167 2.54 16.17 -0.95
N SER A 168 1.86 15.11 -0.53
CA SER A 168 0.39 15.07 -0.46
C SER A 168 -0.18 15.91 0.67
N ILE A 169 0.41 15.84 1.86
CA ILE A 169 0.00 16.62 3.02
C ILE A 169 0.22 18.11 2.75
N MET A 170 1.38 18.48 2.21
CA MET A 170 1.71 19.88 1.90
C MET A 170 0.74 20.48 0.89
N GLU A 171 0.34 19.75 -0.16
CA GLU A 171 -0.64 20.24 -1.14
C GLU A 171 -1.98 20.61 -0.47
N TYR A 172 -2.47 19.77 0.44
CA TYR A 172 -3.72 20.03 1.15
C TYR A 172 -3.58 21.14 2.19
N LEU A 173 -2.42 21.25 2.84
CA LEU A 173 -2.14 22.31 3.80
C LEU A 173 -2.06 23.68 3.11
N ASP A 174 -1.37 23.79 1.98
CA ASP A 174 -1.25 25.02 1.20
C ASP A 174 -2.61 25.49 0.68
N LYS A 175 -3.49 24.54 0.32
CA LYS A 175 -4.89 24.80 -0.06
C LYS A 175 -5.80 25.07 1.16
N ARG A 176 -5.27 25.06 2.38
CA ARG A 176 -6.00 25.22 3.65
C ARG A 176 -7.16 24.23 3.82
N GLN A 177 -7.00 23.02 3.28
CA GLN A 177 -8.01 21.97 3.37
C GLN A 177 -7.86 21.13 4.65
N ILE A 178 -6.65 21.09 5.23
CA ILE A 178 -6.35 20.38 6.49
C ILE A 178 -5.72 21.34 7.51
N SER A 179 -5.76 20.96 8.79
CA SER A 179 -5.13 21.74 9.86
C SER A 179 -3.60 21.55 9.86
N ALA A 180 -2.87 22.56 10.35
CA ALA A 180 -1.42 22.45 10.50
C ALA A 180 -1.02 21.40 11.55
N ASP A 181 -1.83 21.26 12.61
CA ASP A 181 -1.64 20.25 13.66
C ASP A 181 -1.78 18.84 13.07
N ASP A 182 -2.84 18.56 12.31
CA ASP A 182 -3.03 17.24 11.67
C ASP A 182 -1.91 16.95 10.66
N ALA A 183 -1.53 17.96 9.86
CA ALA A 183 -0.44 17.85 8.89
C ALA A 183 0.88 17.47 9.57
N TYR A 184 1.23 18.15 10.66
CA TYR A 184 2.44 17.86 11.43
C TYR A 184 2.40 16.47 12.09
N SER A 185 1.28 16.09 12.69
CA SER A 185 1.15 14.80 13.38
C SER A 185 1.28 13.59 12.45
N ASN A 186 0.96 13.74 11.17
CA ASN A 186 0.96 12.65 10.18
C ASN A 186 2.11 12.75 9.15
N ALA A 187 2.91 13.80 9.20
CA ALA A 187 4.06 13.97 8.32
C ALA A 187 5.18 12.99 8.65
N VAL A 188 5.91 12.55 7.62
CA VAL A 188 7.12 11.75 7.76
C VAL A 188 8.29 12.65 8.15
N GLU A 189 8.51 13.75 7.43
CA GLU A 189 9.55 14.74 7.73
C GLU A 189 8.94 15.94 8.50
N LYS A 190 8.67 15.74 9.79
CA LYS A 190 8.10 16.74 10.71
C LYS A 190 8.71 18.14 10.61
N PRO A 191 10.04 18.33 10.47
CA PRO A 191 10.61 19.67 10.34
C PRO A 191 10.05 20.51 9.19
N LYS A 192 9.59 19.90 8.10
CA LYS A 192 8.97 20.61 6.97
C LYS A 192 7.67 21.31 7.36
N PHE A 193 6.99 20.81 8.39
CA PHE A 193 5.68 21.25 8.82
C PHE A 193 5.68 22.14 10.07
N LEU A 194 6.79 22.17 10.83
CA LEU A 194 6.94 22.98 12.06
C LEU A 194 6.55 24.45 11.87
N LYS A 195 6.98 25.06 10.76
CA LYS A 195 6.73 26.48 10.45
C LYS A 195 5.25 26.86 10.32
N PHE A 196 4.37 25.87 10.15
CA PHE A 196 2.92 26.10 10.01
C PHE A 196 2.19 25.97 11.35
N LEU A 197 2.84 25.42 12.39
CA LEU A 197 2.24 25.30 13.71
C LEU A 197 2.12 26.67 14.38
N ARG A 198 0.99 26.89 15.05
CA ARG A 198 0.76 28.12 15.84
C ARG A 198 1.42 28.08 17.21
N LYS A 199 1.67 26.88 17.73
CA LYS A 199 2.32 26.63 19.02
C LYS A 199 3.48 25.66 18.77
N PRO A 200 4.60 25.81 19.49
CA PRO A 200 5.68 24.82 19.38
C PRO A 200 5.14 23.43 19.76
N PRO A 201 5.65 22.37 19.11
CA PRO A 201 5.28 21.00 19.47
C PRO A 201 5.63 20.74 20.94
N SER A 202 4.83 19.89 21.59
CA SER A 202 5.04 19.53 23.00
C SER A 202 6.26 18.63 23.21
N ASP A 203 6.77 18.00 22.15
CA ASP A 203 7.95 17.13 22.19
C ASP A 203 9.23 17.95 21.90
N PHE A 204 10.15 17.94 22.86
CA PHE A 204 11.41 18.69 22.83
C PHE A 204 12.47 18.04 21.92
N THR A 205 12.24 16.81 21.42
CA THR A 205 13.17 16.11 20.53
C THR A 205 12.91 16.38 19.04
N GLU A 206 11.80 17.07 18.72
CA GLU A 206 11.37 17.35 17.34
C GLU A 206 11.63 18.80 16.90
N VAL A 207 12.42 19.55 17.68
CA VAL A 207 12.78 20.97 17.44
C VAL A 207 14.09 21.08 16.64
#